data_AF-A0A7Z9A3P6-F1
#
_entry.id   AF-A0A7Z9A3P6-F1
#
_cell.length_a   1.000
_cell.length_b   1.000
_cell.length_c   1.000
_cell.angle_alpha   90.00
_cell.angle_beta   90.00
_cell.angle_gamma   90.00
#
_symmetry.space_group_name_H-M   'P 1'
#
loop_
_entity.id
_entity.type
_entity.pdbx_description
1 polymer ?
#
loop_
_entity_poly.entity_id
_entity_poly.type
_entity_poly.pdbx_seq_one_letter_code
_entity_poly.pdbx_strand_id
1 'polypeptide(L)'
;MSEKDNAKDYERIIKLEDDIYDSDILENYDVFILNCIKFAEENIIPLSKYSNELDNILKKCIAFLENKISKAELEKYYCQLGKKIRLSGILDNKEKEIHTFMSIFLDYNFLQNTPPEDQQDSDICYLLCILYEIKNNLELCNKFYNFISKQV
;
A
#
# COMPACT_ATOMS: atom_id res chain seq x y z
N MET A 1 8.60 -22.20 7.15
CA MET A 1 9.77 -21.31 7.20
C MET A 1 10.36 -21.36 8.59
N SER A 2 11.68 -21.35 8.70
CA SER A 2 12.33 -21.24 10.02
C SER A 2 12.32 -19.76 10.45
N GLU A 3 12.31 -19.47 11.74
CA GLU A 3 12.39 -18.09 12.27
C GLU A 3 13.62 -17.32 11.75
N LYS A 4 14.70 -18.05 11.41
CA LYS A 4 15.91 -17.49 10.80
C LYS A 4 15.72 -17.01 9.36
N ASP A 5 14.80 -17.62 8.61
CA ASP A 5 14.47 -17.18 7.25
C ASP A 5 13.67 -15.87 7.32
N ASN A 6 12.72 -15.79 8.26
CA ASN A 6 11.92 -14.59 8.48
C ASN A 6 12.78 -13.39 8.93
N ALA A 7 13.77 -13.60 9.81
CA ALA A 7 14.65 -12.52 10.26
C ALA A 7 15.42 -11.86 9.09
N LYS A 8 15.90 -12.67 8.14
CA LYS A 8 16.59 -12.17 6.95
C LYS A 8 15.66 -11.41 6.01
N ASP A 9 14.40 -11.84 5.93
CA ASP A 9 13.41 -11.14 5.12
C ASP A 9 13.08 -9.76 5.71
N TYR A 10 12.94 -9.64 7.04
CA TYR A 10 12.76 -8.34 7.69
C TYR A 10 13.97 -7.41 7.55
N GLU A 11 15.20 -7.93 7.70
CA GLU A 11 16.41 -7.15 7.40
C GLU A 11 16.41 -6.62 5.95
N ARG A 12 15.89 -7.43 5.02
CA ARG A 12 15.78 -7.01 3.61
C ARG A 12 14.68 -5.97 3.39
N ILE A 13 13.56 -6.04 4.12
CA ILE A 13 12.51 -5.02 4.09
C ILE A 13 13.06 -3.68 4.58
N ILE A 14 13.75 -3.66 5.72
CA ILE A 14 14.39 -2.45 6.27
C ILE A 14 15.35 -1.86 5.23
N LYS A 15 16.19 -2.69 4.60
CA LYS A 15 17.10 -2.20 3.55
C LYS A 15 16.37 -1.61 2.34
N LEU A 16 15.24 -2.19 1.93
CA LEU A 16 14.44 -1.63 0.83
C LEU A 16 13.79 -0.30 1.22
N GLU A 17 13.38 -0.15 2.47
CA GLU A 17 12.89 1.11 3.02
C GLU A 17 13.99 2.18 3.01
N ASP A 18 15.18 1.87 3.55
CA ASP A 18 16.34 2.76 3.53
C ASP A 18 16.69 3.17 2.10
N ASP A 19 16.77 2.21 1.16
CA ASP A 19 17.07 2.46 -0.25
C ASP A 19 16.02 3.41 -0.90
N ILE A 20 14.76 3.42 -0.45
CA ILE A 20 13.71 4.34 -0.93
C ILE A 20 13.92 5.74 -0.35
N TYR A 21 14.16 5.86 0.95
CA TYR A 21 14.36 7.15 1.62
C TYR A 21 15.65 7.86 1.21
N ASP A 22 16.71 7.10 0.92
CA ASP A 22 18.00 7.63 0.45
C ASP A 22 18.00 8.00 -1.03
N SER A 23 16.87 7.83 -1.73
CA SER A 23 16.71 8.12 -3.16
C SER A 23 15.80 9.32 -3.43
N ASP A 24 15.81 9.78 -4.68
CA ASP A 24 14.97 10.91 -5.11
C ASP A 24 13.49 10.51 -5.33
N ILE A 25 13.11 9.23 -5.10
CA ILE A 25 11.75 8.70 -5.34
C ILE A 25 10.68 9.53 -4.63
N LEU A 26 10.95 9.97 -3.40
CA LEU A 26 9.98 10.67 -2.57
C LEU A 26 10.01 12.20 -2.75
N GLU A 27 10.98 12.75 -3.51
CA GLU A 27 11.05 14.19 -3.77
C GLU A 27 9.84 14.68 -4.57
N ASN A 28 9.34 13.87 -5.49
CA ASN A 28 8.09 14.11 -6.20
C ASN A 28 7.00 13.13 -5.72
N TYR A 29 6.41 13.46 -4.58
CA TYR A 29 5.44 12.60 -3.92
C TYR A 29 4.20 12.30 -4.77
N ASP A 30 3.73 13.25 -5.58
CA ASP A 30 2.60 13.03 -6.49
C ASP A 30 2.92 11.93 -7.52
N VAL A 31 4.13 11.95 -8.09
CA VAL A 31 4.61 10.89 -9.00
C VAL A 31 4.75 9.57 -8.28
N PHE A 32 5.25 9.57 -7.03
CA PHE A 32 5.31 8.37 -6.20
C PHE A 32 3.92 7.75 -5.96
N ILE A 33 2.91 8.56 -5.63
CA ILE A 33 1.53 8.08 -5.45
C ILE A 33 0.96 7.49 -6.74
N LEU A 34 1.16 8.15 -7.88
CA LEU A 34 0.74 7.62 -9.19
C LEU A 34 1.42 6.29 -9.52
N ASN A 35 2.70 6.15 -9.20
CA ASN A 35 3.43 4.89 -9.36
C ASN A 35 2.91 3.79 -8.42
N CYS A 36 2.53 4.13 -7.18
CA CYS A 36 1.88 3.19 -6.27
C CYS A 36 0.53 2.70 -6.81
N ILE A 37 -0.30 3.61 -7.33
CA ILE A 37 -1.59 3.27 -7.96
C ILE A 37 -1.37 2.31 -9.13
N LYS A 38 -0.46 2.66 -10.05
CA LYS A 38 -0.15 1.83 -11.22
C LYS A 38 0.40 0.46 -10.82
N PHE A 39 1.25 0.41 -9.80
CA PHE A 39 1.74 -0.86 -9.26
C PHE A 39 0.59 -1.72 -8.75
N ALA A 40 -0.38 -1.13 -8.03
CA ALA A 40 -1.54 -1.84 -7.53
C ALA A 40 -2.39 -2.43 -8.66
N GLU A 41 -2.67 -1.65 -9.71
CA GLU A 41 -3.41 -2.08 -10.90
C GLU A 41 -2.73 -3.27 -11.59
N GLU A 42 -1.42 -3.21 -11.78
CA GLU A 42 -0.68 -4.22 -12.55
C GLU A 42 -0.33 -5.47 -11.73
N ASN A 43 -0.19 -5.36 -10.40
CA ASN A 43 0.45 -6.39 -9.58
C ASN A 43 -0.37 -6.88 -8.39
N ILE A 44 -1.30 -6.08 -7.88
CA ILE A 44 -2.06 -6.40 -6.68
C ILE A 44 -3.49 -6.80 -7.03
N ILE A 45 -4.19 -5.99 -7.81
CA ILE A 45 -5.57 -6.28 -8.24
C ILE A 45 -5.70 -7.64 -8.94
N PRO A 46 -4.77 -8.06 -9.83
CA PRO A 46 -4.85 -9.38 -10.47
C PRO A 46 -4.72 -10.56 -9.50
N LEU A 47 -4.28 -10.34 -8.26
CA LEU A 47 -4.14 -11.38 -7.24
C LEU A 47 -5.44 -11.63 -6.44
N SER A 48 -6.44 -10.75 -6.58
CA SER A 48 -7.68 -10.76 -5.82
C SER A 48 -8.86 -11.32 -6.61
N LYS A 49 -9.80 -11.93 -5.88
CA LYS A 49 -11.13 -12.31 -6.37
C LYS A 49 -12.11 -11.14 -6.44
N TYR A 50 -11.75 -9.98 -5.89
CA TYR A 50 -12.59 -8.79 -5.74
C TYR A 50 -12.13 -7.62 -6.63
N SER A 51 -11.55 -7.90 -7.80
CA SER A 51 -10.92 -6.89 -8.67
C SER A 51 -11.77 -5.63 -8.90
N ASN A 52 -13.05 -5.78 -9.23
CA ASN A 52 -13.97 -4.66 -9.45
C ASN A 52 -14.10 -3.73 -8.23
N GLU A 53 -14.05 -4.28 -7.02
CA GLU A 53 -14.09 -3.49 -5.79
C GLU A 53 -12.78 -2.75 -5.58
N LEU A 54 -11.65 -3.41 -5.83
CA LEU A 54 -10.33 -2.81 -5.71
C LEU A 54 -10.11 -1.69 -6.74
N ASP A 55 -10.57 -1.89 -7.98
CA ASP A 55 -10.60 -0.85 -9.03
C ASP A 55 -11.41 0.36 -8.56
N ASN A 56 -12.53 0.14 -7.87
CA ASN A 56 -13.35 1.22 -7.34
C ASN A 56 -12.67 1.98 -6.19
N ILE A 57 -11.76 1.33 -5.45
CA ILE A 57 -10.92 2.00 -4.45
C ILE A 57 -9.95 2.96 -5.16
N LEU A 58 -9.25 2.51 -6.19
CA LEU A 58 -8.32 3.36 -6.95
C LEU A 58 -9.03 4.54 -7.63
N LYS A 59 -10.24 4.33 -8.17
CA LYS A 59 -11.06 5.41 -8.71
C LYS A 59 -11.38 6.50 -7.67
N LYS A 60 -11.61 6.12 -6.42
CA LYS A 60 -11.84 7.09 -5.32
C LYS A 60 -10.56 7.82 -4.96
N CYS A 61 -9.43 7.12 -4.92
CA CYS A 61 -8.12 7.73 -4.74
C CYS A 61 -7.85 8.80 -5.80
N ILE A 62 -7.98 8.45 -7.08
CA ILE A 62 -7.81 9.38 -8.21
C ILE A 62 -8.81 10.54 -8.10
N ALA A 63 -10.08 10.27 -7.80
CA ALA A 63 -11.06 11.33 -7.62
C ALA A 63 -10.68 12.30 -6.48
N PHE A 64 -10.04 11.82 -5.41
CA PHE A 64 -9.54 12.66 -4.33
C PHE A 64 -8.35 13.51 -4.81
N LEU A 65 -7.36 12.90 -5.47
CA LEU A 65 -6.20 13.60 -6.04
C LEU A 65 -6.61 14.69 -7.06
N GLU A 66 -7.69 14.46 -7.79
CA GLU A 66 -8.29 15.42 -8.73
C GLU A 66 -9.24 16.45 -8.06
N ASN A 67 -9.31 16.49 -6.73
CA ASN A 67 -10.20 17.35 -5.94
C ASN A 67 -11.71 17.17 -6.24
N LYS A 68 -12.12 16.00 -6.74
CA LYS A 68 -13.52 15.66 -7.05
C LYS A 68 -14.30 15.12 -5.84
N ILE A 69 -13.60 14.62 -4.83
CA ILE A 69 -14.19 14.23 -3.54
C ILE A 69 -13.41 14.88 -2.39
N SER A 70 -14.11 15.12 -1.28
CA SER A 70 -13.54 15.73 -0.08
C SER A 70 -12.77 14.73 0.80
N LYS A 71 -11.93 15.24 1.69
CA LYS A 71 -11.31 14.45 2.77
C LYS A 71 -12.33 13.63 3.55
N ALA A 72 -13.47 14.23 3.91
CA ALA A 72 -14.51 13.54 4.68
C ALA A 72 -15.14 12.35 3.90
N GLU A 73 -15.25 12.47 2.57
CA GLU A 73 -15.71 11.36 1.73
C GLU A 73 -14.66 10.27 1.62
N LEU A 74 -13.39 10.63 1.48
CA LEU A 74 -12.27 9.69 1.48
C LEU A 74 -12.21 8.88 2.79
N GLU A 75 -12.24 9.58 3.93
CA GLU A 75 -12.24 8.96 5.27
C GLU A 75 -13.45 8.04 5.48
N LYS A 76 -14.62 8.40 4.93
CA LYS A 76 -15.80 7.53 4.97
C LYS A 76 -15.54 6.23 4.22
N TYR A 77 -14.89 6.27 3.05
CA TYR A 77 -14.52 5.06 2.31
C TYR A 77 -13.47 4.23 3.06
N TYR A 78 -12.46 4.87 3.64
CA TYR A 78 -11.47 4.23 4.50
C TYR A 78 -12.13 3.47 5.66
N CYS A 79 -13.03 4.12 6.38
CA CYS A 79 -13.78 3.51 7.48
C CYS A 79 -14.64 2.31 7.03
N GLN A 80 -15.26 2.39 5.86
CA GLN A 80 -16.07 1.30 5.30
C GLN A 80 -15.21 0.08 4.98
N LEU A 81 -14.06 0.30 4.34
CA LEU A 81 -13.11 -0.77 4.03
C LEU A 81 -12.55 -1.41 5.30
N GLY A 82 -12.13 -0.60 6.28
CA GLY A 82 -11.64 -1.11 7.57
C GLY A 82 -12.67 -1.96 8.33
N LYS A 83 -13.97 -1.59 8.26
CA LYS A 83 -15.05 -2.44 8.79
C LYS A 83 -15.14 -3.77 8.05
N LYS A 84 -15.02 -3.77 6.73
CA LYS A 84 -15.05 -4.99 5.92
C LYS A 84 -13.89 -5.92 6.31
N ILE A 85 -12.66 -5.40 6.37
CA ILE A 85 -11.46 -6.17 6.72
C ILE A 85 -11.62 -6.84 8.10
N ARG A 86 -12.11 -6.10 9.10
CA ARG A 86 -12.20 -6.58 10.49
C ARG A 86 -13.43 -7.44 10.78
N LEU A 87 -14.58 -7.15 10.18
CA LEU A 87 -15.88 -7.64 10.68
C LEU A 87 -16.63 -8.54 9.70
N SER A 88 -16.29 -8.52 8.42
CA SER A 88 -17.14 -9.17 7.40
C SER A 88 -17.07 -10.69 7.41
N GLY A 89 -15.95 -11.27 7.89
CA GLY A 89 -15.71 -12.72 7.87
C GLY A 89 -15.60 -13.35 6.47
N ILE A 90 -15.81 -12.58 5.39
CA ILE A 90 -15.82 -13.07 4.00
C ILE A 90 -14.44 -13.10 3.34
N LEU A 91 -13.46 -12.38 3.91
CA LEU A 91 -12.11 -12.30 3.37
C LEU A 91 -11.24 -13.40 3.99
N ASP A 92 -10.65 -14.24 3.15
CA ASP A 92 -9.55 -15.11 3.56
C ASP A 92 -8.30 -14.26 3.91
N ASN A 93 -7.27 -14.87 4.51
CA ASN A 93 -6.11 -14.10 4.98
C ASN A 93 -5.43 -13.33 3.84
N LYS A 94 -5.26 -13.94 2.67
CA LYS A 94 -4.66 -13.27 1.52
C LYS A 94 -5.50 -12.07 1.08
N GLU A 95 -6.81 -12.24 0.98
CA GLU A 95 -7.71 -11.15 0.62
C GLU A 95 -7.73 -10.03 1.67
N LYS A 96 -7.59 -10.36 2.96
CA LYS A 96 -7.42 -9.34 4.00
C LYS A 96 -6.18 -8.49 3.74
N GLU A 97 -5.03 -9.11 3.49
CA GLU A 97 -3.79 -8.36 3.22
C GLU A 97 -3.89 -7.52 1.94
N ILE A 98 -4.52 -8.05 0.89
CA ILE A 98 -4.80 -7.25 -0.31
C ILE A 98 -5.68 -6.04 0.03
N HIS A 99 -6.77 -6.22 0.77
CA HIS A 99 -7.64 -5.09 1.14
C HIS A 99 -6.96 -4.11 2.09
N THR A 100 -6.09 -4.59 2.99
CA THR A 100 -5.25 -3.75 3.86
C THR A 100 -4.30 -2.91 3.00
N PHE A 101 -3.62 -3.51 2.01
CA PHE A 101 -2.79 -2.77 1.06
C PHE A 101 -3.62 -1.71 0.34
N MET A 102 -4.81 -2.07 -0.15
CA MET A 102 -5.67 -1.13 -0.86
C MET A 102 -6.19 0.02 0.02
N SER A 103 -6.15 -0.12 1.34
CA SER A 103 -6.59 0.93 2.27
C SER A 103 -5.65 2.14 2.28
N ILE A 104 -4.38 1.98 1.89
CA ILE A 104 -3.42 3.10 1.79
C ILE A 104 -3.90 4.16 0.79
N PHE A 105 -4.59 3.74 -0.27
CA PHE A 105 -5.16 4.64 -1.29
C PHE A 105 -6.41 5.38 -0.81
N LEU A 106 -6.85 5.15 0.43
CA LEU A 106 -7.92 5.87 1.10
C LEU A 106 -7.42 6.58 2.36
N ASP A 107 -6.12 6.48 2.68
CA ASP A 107 -5.53 7.15 3.82
C ASP A 107 -5.11 8.57 3.43
N TYR A 108 -5.78 9.56 4.04
CA TYR A 108 -5.49 10.96 3.80
C TYR A 108 -4.04 11.34 4.10
N ASN A 109 -3.47 10.82 5.20
CA ASN A 109 -2.15 11.21 5.66
C ASN A 109 -1.07 10.69 4.71
N PHE A 110 -1.22 9.45 4.26
CA PHE A 110 -0.38 8.89 3.21
C PHE A 110 -0.50 9.73 1.93
N LEU A 111 -1.71 9.93 1.40
CA LEU A 111 -1.90 10.66 0.14
C LEU A 111 -1.44 12.12 0.15
N GLN A 112 -1.23 12.73 1.32
CA GLN A 112 -0.77 14.11 1.47
C GLN A 112 0.67 14.22 2.01
N ASN A 113 1.35 13.10 2.22
CA ASN A 113 2.66 13.06 2.87
C ASN A 113 2.67 13.79 4.23
N THR A 114 1.64 13.58 5.03
CA THR A 114 1.49 14.16 6.37
C THR A 114 1.31 13.06 7.43
N PRO A 115 2.35 12.27 7.72
CA PRO A 115 2.26 11.19 8.71
C PRO A 115 1.91 11.77 10.11
N PRO A 116 1.07 11.08 10.90
CA PRO A 116 0.84 11.41 12.31
C PRO A 116 2.13 11.51 13.13
N GLU A 117 2.19 12.43 14.08
CA GLU A 117 3.38 12.64 14.94
C GLU A 117 3.72 11.41 15.81
N ASP A 118 2.73 10.58 16.13
CA ASP A 118 2.86 9.39 16.98
C ASP A 118 3.09 8.09 16.19
N GLN A 119 3.25 8.19 14.87
CA GLN A 119 3.54 7.05 14.01
C GLN A 119 4.95 6.52 14.28
N GLN A 120 5.04 5.24 14.66
CA GLN A 120 6.31 4.58 15.01
C GLN A 120 7.07 4.08 13.77
N ASP A 121 6.37 3.37 12.89
CA ASP A 121 6.94 2.85 11.63
C ASP A 121 6.50 3.73 10.47
N SER A 122 7.35 3.90 9.47
CA SER A 122 7.00 4.74 8.32
C SER A 122 5.92 4.12 7.43
N ASP A 123 5.23 4.94 6.64
CA ASP A 123 4.23 4.45 5.68
C ASP A 123 4.85 3.48 4.66
N ILE A 124 6.12 3.70 4.30
CA ILE A 124 6.88 2.81 3.41
C ILE A 124 7.12 1.46 4.07
N CYS A 125 7.48 1.43 5.36
CA CYS A 125 7.61 0.19 6.13
C CYS A 125 6.29 -0.58 6.15
N TYR A 126 5.17 0.09 6.48
CA TYR A 126 3.85 -0.55 6.48
C TYR A 126 3.49 -1.12 5.11
N LEU A 127 3.70 -0.34 4.05
CA LEU A 127 3.44 -0.76 2.67
C LEU A 127 4.25 -2.03 2.32
N LEU A 128 5.57 -2.02 2.59
CA LEU A 128 6.45 -3.16 2.28
C LEU A 128 6.10 -4.40 3.11
N CYS A 129 5.72 -4.24 4.38
CA CYS A 129 5.27 -5.34 5.23
C CYS A 129 3.97 -5.96 4.70
N ILE A 130 2.99 -5.16 4.31
CA ILE A 130 1.74 -5.70 3.73
C ILE A 130 2.02 -6.44 2.42
N LEU A 131 2.89 -5.90 1.56
CA LEU A 131 3.29 -6.58 0.32
C LEU A 131 3.95 -7.93 0.59
N TYR A 132 4.78 -8.01 1.63
CA TYR A 132 5.36 -9.27 2.08
C TYR A 132 4.26 -10.25 2.50
N GLU A 133 3.31 -9.83 3.33
CA GLU A 133 2.23 -10.68 3.86
C GLU A 133 1.28 -11.23 2.77
N ILE A 134 1.04 -10.48 1.68
CA ILE A 134 0.20 -10.96 0.55
C ILE A 134 0.73 -12.27 -0.07
N LYS A 135 2.06 -12.43 -0.14
CA LYS A 135 2.71 -13.62 -0.71
C LYS A 135 3.52 -14.45 0.30
N ASN A 136 3.66 -13.96 1.52
CA ASN A 136 4.53 -14.48 2.57
C ASN A 136 5.98 -14.69 2.07
N ASN A 137 6.48 -13.72 1.28
CA ASN A 137 7.85 -13.65 0.77
C ASN A 137 8.15 -12.25 0.19
N LEU A 138 9.42 -11.99 -0.15
CA LEU A 138 9.87 -10.69 -0.67
C LEU A 138 9.57 -10.42 -2.16
N GLU A 139 8.80 -11.28 -2.85
CA GLU A 139 8.58 -11.14 -4.30
C GLU A 139 7.92 -9.79 -4.63
N LEU A 140 6.85 -9.44 -3.92
CA LEU A 140 6.13 -8.18 -4.16
C LEU A 140 6.91 -6.97 -3.68
N CYS A 141 7.64 -7.04 -2.56
CA CYS A 141 8.48 -5.95 -2.06
C CYS A 141 9.57 -5.59 -3.08
N ASN A 142 10.31 -6.58 -3.58
CA ASN A 142 11.34 -6.36 -4.59
C ASN A 142 10.74 -5.86 -5.91
N LYS A 143 9.56 -6.38 -6.29
CA LYS A 143 8.88 -5.93 -7.52
C LYS A 143 8.43 -4.48 -7.39
N PHE A 144 7.90 -4.08 -6.24
CA PHE A 144 7.50 -2.71 -5.93
C PHE A 144 8.68 -1.76 -6.02
N TYR A 145 9.77 -2.05 -5.28
CA TYR A 145 10.99 -1.24 -5.33
C TYR A 145 11.50 -1.06 -6.76
N ASN A 146 11.69 -2.14 -7.51
CA ASN A 146 12.12 -2.06 -8.91
C ASN A 146 11.13 -1.32 -9.82
N PHE A 147 9.83 -1.30 -9.48
CA PHE A 147 8.81 -0.60 -10.25
C PHE A 147 8.92 0.91 -10.05
N ILE A 148 9.03 1.36 -8.81
CA ILE A 148 9.10 2.78 -8.46
C ILE A 148 10.47 3.39 -8.79
N SER A 149 11.57 2.65 -8.63
CA SER A 149 12.93 3.15 -8.95
C SER A 149 13.19 3.32 -10.44
N LYS A 150 12.41 2.70 -11.33
CA LYS A 150 12.55 2.84 -12.79
C LYS A 150 11.85 4.08 -13.35
N GLN A 151 11.07 4.78 -12.52
CA GLN A 151 10.26 5.93 -12.92
C GLN A 151 10.85 7.26 -12.42
N VAL A 152 12.02 7.20 -11.77
CA VAL A 152 12.86 8.35 -11.41
C VAL A 152 13.84 8.65 -12.54
#